data_AF-A0A9E3U0I9-F1
#
_entry.id   AF-A0A9E3U0I9-F1
#
_cell.length_a   1.000
_cell.length_b   1.000
_cell.length_c   1.000
_cell.angle_alpha   90.00
_cell.angle_beta   90.00
_cell.angle_gamma   90.00
#
_symmetry.space_group_name_H-M   'P 1'
#
loop_
_entity.id
_entity.type
_entity.pdbx_description
1 polymer ?
#
loop_
_entity_poly.entity_id
_entity_poly.type
_entity_poly.pdbx_seq_one_letter_code
_entity_poly.pdbx_strand_id
1 'polypeptide(L)'
;MNYPLVCRQLAMIAWLIGGAMTFSLPFALPALGRCTDEPFPDALRFEWVGFLALLGSMAICAAVGAVLRFIGRSAQGQLYRKEAMAIVGLSWALATLLGAFPFLFSGTFRSASVRTFPAENTVLVYGRPYREAQALSTKEMR
;
A
#
# COMPACT_ATOMS: atom_id res chain seq x y z
N MET A 1 -5.29 23.33 24.98
CA MET A 1 -5.17 21.96 24.43
C MET A 1 -3.69 21.66 24.42
N ASN A 2 -3.23 20.56 25.01
CA ASN A 2 -1.80 20.27 25.07
C ASN A 2 -1.31 19.70 23.74
N TYR A 3 -1.18 20.58 22.74
CA TYR A 3 -0.57 20.28 21.44
C TYR A 3 0.76 19.51 21.52
N PRO A 4 1.70 19.83 22.44
CA PRO A 4 2.95 19.08 22.49
C PRO A 4 2.76 17.63 22.95
N LEU A 5 1.72 17.32 23.74
CA LEU A 5 1.41 15.94 24.15
C LEU A 5 0.85 15.13 22.96
N VAL A 6 -0.02 15.76 22.16
CA VAL A 6 -0.57 15.19 20.93
C VAL A 6 0.54 14.91 19.90
N CYS A 7 1.43 15.88 19.66
CA CYS A 7 2.57 15.72 18.75
C CYS A 7 3.49 14.57 19.19
N ARG A 8 3.73 14.41 20.49
CA ARG A 8 4.54 13.31 21.02
C ARG A 8 3.91 11.94 20.78
N GLN A 9 2.59 11.81 20.89
CA GLN A 9 1.87 10.56 20.61
C GLN A 9 1.87 10.24 19.11
N LEU A 10 1.60 11.25 18.27
CA LEU A 10 1.66 11.09 16.82
C LEU A 10 3.07 10.72 16.32
N ALA A 11 4.12 11.24 16.96
CA ALA A 11 5.49 10.84 16.66
C ALA A 11 5.75 9.35 16.91
N MET A 12 5.23 8.79 18.01
CA MET A 12 5.34 7.36 18.29
C MET A 12 4.61 6.54 17.22
N ILE A 13 3.45 6.99 16.77
CA ILE A 13 2.69 6.33 15.69
C ILE A 13 3.46 6.39 14.37
N ALA A 14 4.03 7.54 14.00
CA ALA A 14 4.85 7.68 12.79
C ALA A 14 6.05 6.73 12.77
N TRP A 15 6.74 6.58 13.92
CA TRP A 15 7.84 5.64 14.06
C TRP A 15 7.38 4.18 14.01
N LEU A 16 6.22 3.85 14.58
CA LEU A 16 5.63 2.51 14.46
C LEU A 16 5.30 2.17 13.01
N ILE A 17 4.75 3.11 12.25
CA ILE A 17 4.48 2.93 10.81
C ILE A 17 5.78 2.71 10.04
N GLY A 18 6.79 3.55 10.27
CA GLY A 18 8.11 3.38 9.64
C GLY A 18 8.77 2.05 10.00
N GLY A 19 8.66 1.63 11.26
CA GLY A 19 9.14 0.32 11.72
C GLY A 19 8.38 -0.86 11.10
N ALA A 20 7.06 -0.73 10.93
CA ALA A 20 6.24 -1.72 10.24
C ALA A 20 6.67 -1.90 8.78
N MET A 21 7.07 -0.82 8.09
CA MET A 21 7.62 -0.90 6.73
C MET A 21 8.90 -1.76 6.67
N THR A 22 9.68 -1.85 7.75
CA THR A 22 10.89 -2.68 7.80
C THR A 22 10.60 -4.16 7.73
N PHE A 23 9.42 -4.59 8.19
CA PHE A 23 8.99 -5.97 7.98
C PHE A 23 8.70 -6.29 6.51
N SER A 24 8.46 -5.29 5.67
CA SER A 24 8.28 -5.47 4.22
C SER A 24 9.60 -5.56 3.46
N LEU A 25 10.71 -5.09 4.03
CA LEU A 25 12.04 -5.03 3.39
C LEU A 25 12.61 -6.43 3.06
N PRO A 26 12.50 -7.45 3.94
CA PRO A 26 12.91 -8.83 3.61
C PRO A 26 12.19 -9.39 2.39
N PHE A 27 10.94 -8.99 2.15
CA PHE A 27 10.16 -9.43 1.00
C PHE A 27 10.58 -8.77 -0.32
N ALA A 28 11.39 -7.71 -0.28
CA ALA A 28 12.00 -7.11 -1.48
C ALA A 28 13.21 -7.92 -1.99
N LEU A 29 13.73 -8.87 -1.21
CA LEU A 29 14.82 -9.74 -1.64
C LEU A 29 14.29 -10.79 -2.63
N PRO A 30 14.96 -11.04 -3.77
CA PRO A 30 14.53 -12.01 -4.78
C PRO A 30 14.51 -13.46 -4.26
N ALA A 31 15.12 -13.71 -3.10
CA ALA A 31 15.05 -15.00 -2.40
C ALA A 31 13.69 -15.23 -1.69
N LEU A 32 12.98 -14.17 -1.31
CA LEU A 32 11.74 -14.20 -0.52
C LEU A 32 10.51 -13.69 -1.29
N GLY A 33 10.70 -12.74 -2.23
CA GLY A 33 9.65 -12.23 -3.12
C GLY A 33 9.89 -12.64 -4.57
N ARG A 34 8.85 -13.18 -5.23
CA ARG A 34 8.85 -13.48 -6.68
C ARG A 34 7.92 -12.49 -7.38
N CYS A 35 8.38 -11.84 -8.44
CA CYS A 35 7.51 -11.04 -9.29
C CYS A 35 6.67 -11.96 -10.17
N THR A 36 5.35 -11.92 -10.00
CA THR A 36 4.40 -12.79 -10.74
C THR A 36 4.10 -12.32 -12.16
N ASP A 37 4.51 -11.10 -12.53
CA ASP A 37 4.13 -10.45 -13.79
C ASP A 37 5.14 -10.71 -14.94
N GLU A 38 6.35 -11.20 -14.64
CA GLU A 38 7.42 -11.38 -15.63
C GLU A 38 7.65 -12.87 -15.99
N PRO A 39 7.79 -13.24 -17.28
CA PRO A 39 8.18 -14.59 -17.70
C PRO A 39 9.55 -15.00 -17.12
N PHE A 40 9.71 -16.28 -16.74
CA PHE A 40 11.01 -16.87 -16.37
C PHE A 40 12.02 -16.63 -17.52
N PRO A 41 13.15 -15.91 -17.33
CA PRO A 41 14.08 -15.92 -16.19
C PRO A 41 14.22 -14.58 -15.43
N ASP A 42 13.43 -13.56 -15.77
CA ASP A 42 13.59 -12.19 -15.24
C ASP A 42 12.92 -11.95 -13.88
N ALA A 43 12.08 -12.88 -13.42
CA ALA A 43 11.36 -12.82 -12.14
C ALA A 43 12.27 -12.85 -10.87
N LEU A 44 13.58 -13.08 -11.04
CA LEU A 44 14.59 -13.09 -9.97
C LEU A 44 15.44 -11.81 -9.94
N ARG A 45 15.07 -10.77 -10.70
CA ARG A 45 15.78 -9.49 -10.68
C ARG A 45 15.38 -8.68 -9.46
N PHE A 46 16.37 -8.12 -8.79
CA PHE A 46 16.15 -7.26 -7.62
C PHE A 46 15.45 -5.96 -8.06
N GLU A 47 14.26 -5.68 -7.51
CA GLU A 47 13.51 -4.45 -7.77
C GLU A 47 14.10 -3.26 -7.00
N TRP A 48 15.16 -2.67 -7.55
CA TRP A 48 15.85 -1.53 -6.94
C TRP A 48 14.92 -0.33 -6.71
N VAL A 49 13.98 -0.08 -7.61
CA VAL A 49 13.06 1.07 -7.54
C VAL A 49 12.13 0.93 -6.32
N GLY A 50 11.50 -0.23 -6.14
CA GLY A 50 10.63 -0.48 -4.98
C GLY A 50 11.40 -0.48 -3.66
N PHE A 51 12.61 -1.05 -3.65
CA PHE A 51 13.49 -1.04 -2.49
C PHE A 51 13.89 0.38 -2.06
N LEU A 52 14.36 1.21 -3.01
CA LEU A 52 14.74 2.60 -2.74
C LEU A 52 13.53 3.45 -2.34
N ALA A 53 12.37 3.21 -2.95
CA ALA A 53 11.12 3.89 -2.60
C ALA A 53 10.68 3.59 -1.16
N LEU A 54 10.76 2.32 -0.73
CA LEU A 54 10.50 1.92 0.65
C LEU A 54 11.50 2.57 1.62
N LEU A 55 12.79 2.53 1.30
CA LEU A 55 13.83 3.11 2.15
C LEU A 55 13.69 4.63 2.27
N GLY A 56 13.38 5.32 1.18
CA GLY A 56 13.08 6.74 1.18
C GLY A 56 11.84 7.07 2.03
N SER A 57 10.79 6.24 1.93
CA SER A 57 9.57 6.40 2.73
C SER A 57 9.82 6.22 4.22
N MET A 58 10.65 5.24 4.60
CA MET A 58 11.09 5.06 5.99
C MET A 58 11.85 6.27 6.52
N ALA A 59 12.77 6.81 5.72
CA ALA A 59 13.52 8.01 6.09
C ALA A 59 12.58 9.20 6.33
N ILE A 60 11.55 9.36 5.49
CA ILE A 60 10.52 10.39 5.68
C ILE A 60 9.71 10.13 6.95
N CYS A 61 9.23 8.91 7.18
CA CYS A 61 8.50 8.56 8.41
C CYS A 61 9.34 8.85 9.67
N ALA A 62 10.63 8.51 9.62
CA ALA A 62 11.57 8.80 10.71
C ALA A 62 11.78 10.30 10.91
N ALA A 63 11.97 11.07 9.83
CA ALA A 63 12.14 12.52 9.86
C ALA A 63 10.87 13.22 10.40
N VAL A 64 9.69 12.86 9.88
CA VAL A 64 8.40 13.40 10.35
C VAL A 64 8.19 13.08 11.83
N GLY A 65 8.40 11.82 12.24
CA GLY A 65 8.32 11.43 13.64
C GLY A 65 9.32 12.18 14.53
N ALA A 66 10.56 12.40 14.06
CA ALA A 66 11.57 13.16 14.78
C ALA A 66 11.18 14.64 14.95
N VAL A 67 10.68 15.29 13.89
CA VAL A 67 10.18 16.68 13.95
C VAL A 67 9.01 16.80 14.93
N LEU A 68 8.01 15.92 14.82
CA LEU A 68 6.86 15.91 15.74
C LEU A 68 7.30 15.66 17.19
N ARG A 69 8.28 14.78 17.42
CA ARG A 69 8.81 14.52 18.76
C ARG A 69 9.62 15.70 19.29
N PHE A 70 10.38 16.37 18.44
CA PHE A 70 11.14 17.56 18.81
C PHE A 70 10.22 18.71 19.24
N ILE A 71 9.06 18.87 18.58
CA ILE A 71 8.02 19.83 18.95
C ILE A 71 7.30 19.40 20.24
N GLY A 72 7.04 18.09 20.41
CA GLY A 72 6.34 17.53 21.56
C GLY A 72 7.18 17.32 22.83
N ARG A 73 8.48 17.62 22.81
CA ARG A 73 9.42 17.26 23.89
C ARG A 73 9.10 17.91 25.24
N SER A 74 8.47 19.08 25.21
CA SER A 74 8.17 19.89 26.41
C SER A 74 6.86 19.49 27.10
N ALA A 75 6.14 18.47 26.61
CA ALA A 75 4.88 18.07 27.21
C ALA A 75 5.06 17.22 28.47
N GLN A 76 4.57 17.74 29.59
CA GLN A 76 4.29 17.00 30.81
C GLN A 76 2.83 17.24 31.19
N GLY A 77 2.05 16.18 31.40
CA GLY A 77 0.63 16.31 31.73
C GLY A 77 -0.18 15.05 31.44
N GLN A 78 -1.39 15.01 31.99
CA GLN A 78 -2.35 13.92 31.80
C GLN A 78 -3.12 14.09 30.48
N LEU A 79 -3.37 12.99 29.77
CA LEU A 79 -4.09 13.01 28.49
C LEU A 79 -5.58 13.29 28.73
N TYR A 80 -6.10 14.38 28.16
CA TYR A 80 -7.54 14.70 28.26
C TYR A 80 -8.33 14.03 27.13
N ARG A 81 -9.63 13.78 27.38
CA ARG A 81 -10.55 13.09 26.44
C ARG A 81 -10.56 13.71 25.03
N LYS A 82 -10.55 15.05 24.95
CA LYS A 82 -10.51 15.79 23.67
C LYS A 82 -9.20 15.58 22.90
N GLU A 83 -8.10 15.38 23.61
CA GLU A 83 -6.78 15.13 23.02
C GLU A 83 -6.70 13.71 22.49
N ALA A 84 -7.25 12.74 23.22
CA ALA A 84 -7.38 11.36 22.76
C ALA A 84 -8.19 11.28 21.46
N MET A 85 -9.35 11.95 21.38
CA MET A 85 -10.15 11.99 20.15
C MET A 85 -9.39 12.64 18.97
N ALA A 86 -8.65 13.72 19.22
CA ALA A 86 -7.83 14.36 18.20
C ALA A 86 -6.69 13.45 17.72
N ILE A 87 -6.02 12.74 18.63
CA ILE A 87 -4.95 11.80 18.29
C ILE A 87 -5.47 10.68 17.38
N VAL A 88 -6.66 10.14 17.65
CA VAL A 88 -7.24 9.06 16.83
C VAL A 88 -7.54 9.53 15.40
N GLY A 89 -8.13 10.72 15.24
CA GLY A 89 -8.39 11.26 13.91
C GLY A 89 -7.09 11.61 13.16
N LEU A 90 -6.17 12.30 13.84
CA LEU A 90 -4.88 12.69 13.26
C LEU A 90 -3.98 11.49 12.97
N SER A 91 -4.03 10.43 13.77
CA SER A 91 -3.23 9.22 13.53
C SER A 91 -3.70 8.50 12.27
N TRP A 92 -5.00 8.47 12.01
CA TRP A 92 -5.53 7.87 10.79
C TRP A 92 -5.13 8.67 9.55
N ALA A 93 -5.27 10.00 9.61
CA ALA A 93 -4.80 10.88 8.54
C ALA A 93 -3.27 10.76 8.31
N LEU A 94 -2.49 10.67 9.39
CA LEU A 94 -1.04 10.50 9.30
C LEU A 94 -0.67 9.13 8.74
N ALA A 95 -1.39 8.07 9.12
CA ALA A 95 -1.17 6.71 8.63
C ALA A 95 -1.43 6.57 7.13
N THR A 96 -2.49 7.20 6.62
CA THR A 96 -2.79 7.18 5.18
C THR A 96 -1.77 7.98 4.38
N LEU A 97 -1.41 9.17 4.84
CA LEU A 97 -0.37 10.00 4.22
C LEU A 97 0.99 9.30 4.19
N LEU A 98 1.46 8.84 5.34
CA LEU A 98 2.76 8.16 5.46
C LEU A 98 2.77 6.81 4.73
N GLY A 99 1.68 6.07 4.78
CA GLY A 99 1.53 4.79 4.08
C GLY A 99 1.48 4.90 2.56
N ALA A 100 1.15 6.07 2.01
CA ALA A 100 1.12 6.30 0.56
C ALA A 100 2.51 6.58 -0.06
N PHE A 101 3.48 7.04 0.73
CA PHE A 101 4.84 7.37 0.24
C PHE A 101 5.56 6.26 -0.54
N PRO A 102 5.55 4.98 -0.14
CA PRO A 102 6.26 3.95 -0.90
C PRO A 102 5.66 3.76 -2.29
N PHE A 103 4.35 3.90 -2.43
CA PHE A 103 3.67 3.84 -3.73
C PHE A 103 3.95 5.08 -4.57
N LEU A 104 4.00 6.27 -3.94
CA LEU A 104 4.43 7.54 -4.55
C LEU A 104 5.81 7.44 -5.20
N PHE A 105 6.79 6.93 -4.47
CA PHE A 105 8.16 6.88 -4.97
C PHE A 105 8.44 5.68 -5.88
N SER A 106 7.74 4.57 -5.69
CA SER A 106 7.91 3.39 -6.56
C SER A 106 7.22 3.58 -7.91
N GLY A 107 6.28 4.52 -8.02
CA GLY A 107 5.49 4.74 -9.24
C GLY A 107 4.53 3.59 -9.54
N THR A 108 4.30 2.69 -8.57
CA THR A 108 3.46 1.49 -8.71
C THR A 108 1.96 1.79 -8.60
N PHE A 109 1.57 3.05 -8.76
CA PHE A 109 0.16 3.43 -8.86
C PHE A 109 -0.49 2.71 -10.03
N ARG A 110 -1.30 1.71 -9.71
CA ARG A 110 -2.15 1.07 -10.70
C ARG A 110 -3.42 1.93 -10.82
N SER A 111 -3.67 2.46 -12.02
CA SER A 111 -5.00 2.97 -12.38
C SER A 111 -6.03 1.82 -12.26
N ALA A 112 -7.33 2.14 -12.22
CA ALA A 112 -8.39 1.14 -12.24
C ALA A 112 -8.13 0.17 -13.41
N SER A 113 -7.67 -1.04 -13.10
CA SER A 113 -7.14 -1.95 -14.10
C SER A 113 -8.30 -2.58 -14.86
N VAL A 114 -8.58 -2.07 -16.06
CA VAL A 114 -9.34 -2.82 -17.06
C VAL A 114 -8.38 -3.87 -17.60
N ARG A 115 -8.62 -5.14 -17.27
CA ARG A 115 -7.94 -6.26 -17.92
C ARG A 115 -8.43 -6.34 -19.36
N THR A 116 -7.71 -5.72 -20.29
CA THR A 116 -7.92 -5.92 -21.72
C THR A 116 -7.24 -7.22 -22.13
N PHE A 117 -8.06 -8.19 -22.53
CA PHE A 117 -7.57 -9.42 -23.12
C PHE A 117 -7.44 -9.22 -24.63
N PRO A 118 -6.33 -9.62 -25.27
CA PRO A 118 -6.22 -9.60 -26.72
C PRO A 118 -7.26 -10.55 -27.33
N ALA A 119 -7.82 -10.15 -28.48
CA ALA A 119 -8.99 -10.81 -29.09
C ALA A 119 -8.75 -12.30 -29.42
N GLU A 120 -7.50 -12.73 -29.54
CA GLU A 120 -7.15 -14.14 -29.74
C GLU A 120 -7.35 -15.04 -28.50
N ASN A 121 -7.45 -14.47 -27.30
CA ASN A 121 -7.53 -15.24 -26.06
C ASN A 121 -8.97 -15.26 -25.56
N THR A 122 -9.75 -16.27 -25.95
CA THR A 122 -11.12 -16.48 -25.48
C THR A 122 -11.10 -16.68 -23.97
N VAL A 123 -11.40 -15.62 -23.21
CA VAL A 123 -11.61 -15.71 -21.77
C VAL A 123 -12.87 -16.51 -21.55
N LEU A 124 -12.71 -17.74 -21.04
CA LEU A 124 -13.81 -18.59 -20.63
C LEU A 124 -14.41 -17.99 -19.35
N VAL A 125 -15.32 -17.03 -19.52
CA VAL A 125 -16.19 -16.53 -18.46
C VAL A 125 -17.13 -17.68 -18.10
N TYR A 126 -16.78 -18.43 -17.06
CA TYR A 126 -17.55 -19.57 -16.60
C TYR A 126 -18.97 -19.11 -16.23
N GLY A 127 -20.01 -19.61 -16.92
CA GLY A 127 -21.39 -19.31 -16.51
C GLY A 127 -22.56 -19.55 -17.47
N ARG A 128 -22.43 -20.18 -18.64
CA ARG A 128 -23.59 -20.63 -19.44
C ARG A 128 -23.34 -22.01 -20.07
N PRO A 129 -24.26 -22.98 -19.92
CA PRO A 129 -24.10 -24.30 -20.54
C PRO A 129 -24.21 -24.20 -22.07
N TYR A 130 -23.16 -24.62 -22.76
CA TYR A 130 -23.01 -24.66 -24.23
C TYR A 130 -24.15 -25.37 -25.00
N ARG A 131 -24.99 -26.15 -24.30
CA ARG A 131 -26.06 -26.97 -24.88
C ARG A 131 -27.23 -26.15 -25.46
N GLU A 132 -27.46 -24.94 -24.97
CA GLU A 132 -28.56 -24.09 -25.45
C GLU A 132 -28.18 -23.26 -26.69
N ALA A 133 -26.90 -22.90 -26.83
CA ALA A 133 -26.41 -22.11 -27.97
C ALA A 133 -26.48 -22.88 -29.30
N GLN A 134 -26.24 -24.20 -29.28
CA GLN A 134 -26.31 -25.03 -30.50
C GLN A 134 -27.75 -25.29 -30.97
N ALA A 135 -28.74 -25.25 -30.07
CA ALA A 135 -30.14 -25.48 -30.41
C ALA A 135 -30.76 -24.31 -31.21
N LEU A 136 -30.25 -23.09 -31.01
CA LEU A 136 -30.70 -21.90 -31.72
C LEU A 136 -30.06 -21.79 -33.11
N SER A 137 -28.77 -22.11 -33.25
CA SER A 137 -28.09 -22.08 -34.57
C SER A 137 -28.63 -23.14 -35.56
N THR A 138 -29.17 -24.25 -35.07
CA THR A 138 -29.76 -25.30 -35.92
C THR A 138 -31.20 -24.96 -36.35
N LYS A 139 -31.93 -24.13 -35.58
CA LYS A 139 -33.29 -23.69 -35.93
C LYS A 139 -33.30 -22.53 -36.93
N GLU A 140 -32.29 -21.67 -36.89
CA GLU A 140 -32.15 -20.55 -37.84
C GLU A 140 -31.69 -20.99 -39.24
N MET A 141 -31.30 -22.26 -39.42
CA MET A 141 -30.91 -22.83 -40.72
C MET A 141 -31.97 -23.74 -41.36
N ARG A 142 -33.23 -23.71 -40.88
CA ARG A 142 -34.34 -24.45 -41.50
C ARG A 142 -35.54 -23.58 -41.82
#